data_AF-A0A9D6X0H4-F1
#
_entry.id   AF-A0A9D6X0H4-F1
#
_cell.length_a   1.000
_cell.length_b   1.000
_cell.length_c   1.000
_cell.angle_alpha   90.00
_cell.angle_beta   90.00
_cell.angle_gamma   90.00
#
_symmetry.space_group_name_H-M   'P 1'
#
loop_
_entity.id
_entity.type
_entity.pdbx_description
1 polymer ?
#
loop_
_entity_poly.entity_id
_entity_poly.type
_entity_poly.pdbx_seq_one_letter_code
_entity_poly.pdbx_strand_id
1 'polypeptide(L)' 'MDVQRHRQASPAPPCAHELLFVSVYHSGRGIVVPCDASGKVDLDSLSERQRNAYLGARAMVGREYFYPTVQQAH' A
#
# COMPACT_ATOMS: atom_id res chain seq x y z
N MET A 1 -20.03 -14.15 -31.15
CA MET A 1 -20.19 -13.14 -30.08
C MET A 1 -18.85 -13.06 -29.36
N ASP A 2 -17.92 -12.35 -29.99
CA ASP A 2 -16.59 -12.06 -29.45
C ASP A 2 -16.71 -10.97 -28.38
N VAL A 3 -16.43 -11.32 -27.12
CA VAL A 3 -16.19 -10.34 -26.05
C VAL A 3 -14.84 -10.67 -25.42
N GLN A 4 -13.79 -10.52 -26.22
CA GLN A 4 -12.42 -10.37 -25.73
C GLN A 4 -12.17 -8.89 -25.48
N ARG A 5 -12.09 -8.47 -24.22
CA ARG A 5 -11.23 -7.35 -23.75
C ARG A 5 -11.24 -7.30 -22.21
N HIS A 6 -10.67 -8.33 -21.59
CA HIS A 6 -10.03 -8.12 -20.30
C HIS A 6 -8.92 -7.10 -20.53
N ARG A 7 -9.16 -5.86 -20.09
CA ARG A 7 -8.22 -4.75 -20.08
C ARG A 7 -7.04 -5.20 -19.21
N GLN A 8 -5.98 -5.67 -19.85
CA GLN A 8 -4.72 -5.97 -19.18
C GLN A 8 -4.22 -4.66 -18.56
N ALA A 9 -4.19 -4.61 -17.23
CA ALA A 9 -3.40 -3.63 -16.51
C ALA A 9 -1.94 -3.94 -16.86
N SER A 10 -1.25 -2.99 -17.48
CA SER A 10 0.20 -3.06 -17.66
C SER A 10 0.85 -3.45 -16.32
N PRO A 11 1.85 -4.34 -16.29
CA PRO A 11 2.62 -4.54 -15.08
C PRO A 11 3.28 -3.20 -14.78
N ALA A 12 2.75 -2.47 -13.80
CA ALA A 12 3.47 -1.38 -13.19
C ALA A 12 4.86 -1.93 -12.80
N PRO A 13 5.95 -1.15 -13.00
CA PRO A 13 7.25 -1.59 -12.54
C PRO A 13 7.13 -2.06 -11.08
N PRO A 14 7.85 -3.13 -10.67
CA PRO A 14 7.83 -3.59 -9.29
C PRO A 14 8.01 -2.36 -8.41
N CYS A 15 7.04 -2.10 -7.54
CA CYS A 15 6.98 -0.87 -6.77
C CYS A 15 8.27 -0.78 -5.98
N ALA A 16 9.21 0.07 -6.43
CA ALA A 16 10.54 0.15 -5.85
C ALA A 16 10.48 0.69 -4.42
N HIS A 17 9.32 1.21 -4.01
CA HIS A 17 9.10 1.78 -2.70
C HIS A 17 7.79 1.26 -2.10
N GLU A 18 7.81 1.16 -0.77
CA GLU A 18 6.67 0.76 0.03
C GLU A 18 6.50 1.73 1.20
N LEU A 19 5.24 1.94 1.57
CA LEU A 19 4.84 2.72 2.71
C LEU A 19 4.52 1.76 3.87
N LEU A 20 5.32 1.82 4.93
CA LEU A 20 5.18 0.95 6.09
C LEU A 20 4.55 1.68 7.28
N PHE A 21 3.45 1.13 7.76
CA PHE A 21 2.79 1.50 9.02
C PHE A 21 3.20 0.50 10.10
N VAL A 22 4.11 0.89 11.00
CA VAL A 22 4.56 0.04 12.12
C VAL A 22 3.59 0.14 13.29
N SER A 23 3.19 -0.99 13.88
CA SER A 23 2.33 -0.99 15.06
C SER A 23 3.07 -0.44 16.29
N VAL A 24 2.40 0.42 17.07
CA VAL A 24 2.95 0.97 18.31
C VAL A 24 3.00 -0.07 19.43
N TYR A 25 2.10 -1.06 19.38
CA TYR A 25 1.93 -2.07 20.44
C TYR A 25 2.65 -3.39 20.17
N HIS A 26 2.85 -3.72 18.89
CA HIS A 26 3.38 -5.03 18.48
C HIS A 26 4.59 -4.86 17.56
N SER A 27 5.78 -4.89 18.17
CA SER A 27 7.04 -4.88 17.43
C SER A 27 7.07 -5.99 16.38
N GLY A 28 7.47 -5.64 15.15
CA GLY A 28 7.52 -6.56 14.02
C GLY A 28 6.19 -6.78 13.28
N ARG A 29 5.09 -6.13 13.70
CA ARG A 29 3.85 -6.08 12.92
C ARG A 29 3.68 -4.72 12.25
N GLY A 30 3.16 -4.75 11.03
CA GLY A 30 2.83 -3.54 10.29
C GLY A 30 2.00 -3.83 9.05
N ILE A 31 1.51 -2.75 8.46
CA ILE A 31 0.84 -2.78 7.16
C ILE A 31 1.81 -2.18 6.15
N VAL A 32 2.05 -2.91 5.06
CA VAL A 32 2.91 -2.49 3.94
C VAL A 32 2.02 -2.28 2.72
N VAL A 33 2.19 -1.14 2.07
CA VAL A 33 1.41 -0.74 0.89
C VAL A 33 2.36 -0.22 -0.18
N PRO A 34 2.24 -0.63 -1.45
CA PRO A 34 3.08 -0.09 -2.52
C PRO A 34 2.87 1.42 -2.66
N CYS A 35 3.95 2.16 -2.88
CA CYS A 35 3.93 3.61 -3.09
C CYS A 35 5.02 4.05 -4.06
N ASP A 36 5.02 5.34 -4.42
CA ASP A 36 6.14 5.97 -5.09
C ASP A 36 7.23 6.44 -4.09
N ALA A 37 8.34 6.98 -4.62
CA ALA A 37 9.46 7.47 -3.81
C ALA A 37 9.09 8.65 -2.88
N SER A 38 7.97 9.32 -3.12
CA SER A 38 7.45 10.40 -2.26
C SER A 38 6.47 9.88 -1.20
N GLY A 39 6.19 8.57 -1.17
CA GLY A 39 5.21 7.96 -0.27
C GLY A 39 3.77 8.11 -0.73
N LYS A 40 3.54 8.50 -1.98
CA LYS A 40 2.19 8.58 -2.53
C LYS A 40 1.73 7.19 -2.93
N VAL A 41 0.58 6.80 -2.41
CA VAL A 41 -0.08 5.54 -2.73
C VAL A 41 -1.08 5.77 -3.86
N ASP A 42 -0.96 5.00 -4.94
CA ASP A 42 -1.95 4.98 -6.01
C ASP A 42 -3.11 4.05 -5.63
N LEU A 43 -4.19 4.64 -5.12
CA LEU A 43 -5.38 3.93 -4.62
C LEU A 43 -6.15 3.16 -5.70
N ASP A 44 -5.94 3.45 -6.98
CA ASP A 44 -6.62 2.78 -8.09
C ASP A 44 -5.84 1.53 -8.53
N SER A 45 -4.56 1.46 -8.19
CA SER A 45 -3.71 0.28 -8.40
C SER A 45 -3.84 -0.78 -7.28
N LEU A 46 -4.42 -0.41 -6.14
CA LEU A 46 -4.57 -1.31 -5.00
C LEU A 46 -5.76 -2.27 -5.17
N SER A 47 -5.60 -3.50 -4.68
CA SER A 47 -6.75 -4.37 -4.40
C SER A 47 -7.63 -3.76 -3.31
N GLU A 48 -8.91 -4.15 -3.27
CA GLU A 48 -9.86 -3.70 -2.23
C GLU A 48 -9.34 -3.95 -0.81
N ARG A 49 -8.73 -5.13 -0.58
CA ARG A 49 -8.12 -5.48 0.70
C ARG A 49 -6.97 -4.53 1.08
N GLN A 50 -6.08 -4.23 0.15
CA GLN A 50 -4.97 -3.30 0.38
C GLN A 50 -5.49 -1.89 0.61
N ARG A 51 -6.51 -1.46 -0.14
CA ARG A 51 -7.14 -0.14 0.03
C ARG A 51 -7.75 0.01 1.42
N ASN A 52 -8.49 -0.99 1.90
CA ASN A 52 -9.07 -0.98 3.24
C ASN A 52 -7.99 -0.98 4.32
N ALA A 53 -6.94 -1.79 4.18
CA ALA A 53 -5.81 -1.81 5.11
C ALA A 53 -5.10 -0.45 5.16
N TYR A 54 -4.82 0.17 4.01
CA TYR A 54 -4.19 1.49 3.91
C TYR A 54 -5.04 2.58 4.59
N LEU A 55 -6.32 2.67 4.24
CA LEU A 55 -7.21 3.70 4.79
C LEU A 55 -7.41 3.52 6.30
N GLY A 56 -7.57 2.27 6.76
CA GLY A 56 -7.65 1.95 8.18
C GLY A 56 -6.37 2.32 8.95
N ALA A 57 -5.20 1.91 8.44
CA ALA A 57 -3.92 2.24 9.05
C ALA A 57 -3.70 3.76 9.12
N ARG A 58 -4.01 4.47 8.03
CA ARG A 58 -3.86 5.93 7.94
C ARG A 58 -4.78 6.68 8.90
N ALA A 59 -6.00 6.19 9.13
CA ALA A 59 -6.91 6.75 10.14
C ALA A 59 -6.42 6.53 11.59
N MET A 60 -5.59 5.50 11.81
CA MET A 60 -5.13 5.07 13.13
C MET A 60 -3.68 5.49 13.45
N VAL A 61 -3.07 6.33 12.61
CA VAL A 61 -1.74 6.92 12.87
C VAL A 61 -1.77 7.75 14.16
N GLY A 62 -0.74 7.58 14.99
CA GLY A 62 -0.63 8.19 16.32
C GLY A 62 -1.41 7.45 17.41
N ARG A 63 -2.22 6.44 17.06
CA ARG A 63 -2.99 5.63 18.00
C ARG A 63 -2.57 4.16 17.99
N GLU A 64 -2.64 3.49 16.83
CA GLU A 64 -2.22 2.09 16.67
C GLU A 64 -0.98 1.92 15.78
N TYR A 65 -0.69 2.93 14.95
CA TYR A 65 0.48 2.96 14.08
C TYR A 65 1.31 4.22 14.28
N PHE A 66 2.62 4.12 14.09
CA PHE A 66 3.48 5.29 13.94
C PHE A 66 3.21 6.03 12.62
N TYR A 67 3.78 7.23 12.48
CA TYR A 67 3.82 7.89 11.18
C TYR A 67 4.49 6.96 10.16
N PRO A 68 3.88 6.78 8.97
CA PRO A 68 4.39 5.82 8.01
C PRO A 68 5.71 6.27 7.41
N THR A 69 6.57 5.31 7.10
CA THR A 69 7.89 5.55 6.50
C THR A 69 7.94 4.94 5.12
N VAL A 70 8.52 5.69 4.16
CA VAL A 70 8.84 5.18 2.83
C VAL A 70 10.14 4.39 2.90
N GLN A 71 10.15 3.17 2.39
CA GLN A 71 11.35 2.34 2.28
C GLN A 71 11.44 1.71 0.89
N GLN A 72 12.62 1.21 0.52
CA GLN A 72 12.76 0.41 -0.69
C GLN A 72 12.12 -0.96 -0.50
N ALA A 73 11.38 -1.43 -1.51
CA ALA A 73 10.88 -2.80 -1.52
C ALA A 73 12.05 -3.78 -1.61
N HIS A 74 12.02 -4.83 -0.80
CA HIS A 74 13.10 -5.84 -0.71
C HIS A 74 12.98 -6.92 -1.78
#